data_AF-A0A955T626-F1
#
_entry.id   AF-A0A955T626-F1
#
_cell.length_a   1.000
_cell.length_b   1.000
_cell.length_c   1.000
_cell.angle_alpha   90.00
_cell.angle_beta   90.00
_cell.angle_gamma   90.00
#
_symmetry.space_group_name_H-M   'P 1'
#
loop_
_entity.id
_entity.type
_entity.pdbx_description
1 polymer ?
#
loop_
_entity_poly.entity_id
_entity_poly.type
_entity_poly.pdbx_seq_one_letter_code
_entity_poly.pdbx_strand_id
1 'polypeptide(L)'
;MTPSSNRQDFGEFDSPLFRQAVAQFDAVQERTGIDPGALERLRFPKRTAIVTVPVKMDNGETRVFFGYRVQHSLTSGPGKGGLRYNPRVNLGEVSGLALLMGWKCGLIGLPFGGAKGGVNCDPTELSQRELEKITRRFTMEMIPFIGPDIDVMAPDMGTDEQVMAWIYDTYSMQVGYNVPRIVTGKSVELSGTKGRREATGRGVVYCIEEAA
;
A
#
# COMPACT_ATOMS: atom_id res chain seq x y z
N MET A 1 8.61 -27.43 -32.48
CA MET A 1 9.29 -26.42 -31.63
C MET A 1 8.26 -25.93 -30.64
N THR A 2 8.35 -26.39 -29.39
CA THR A 2 7.58 -25.84 -28.28
C THR A 2 7.96 -24.36 -28.12
N PRO A 3 7.01 -23.43 -27.98
CA PRO A 3 7.36 -22.07 -27.65
C PRO A 3 8.06 -22.13 -26.29
N SER A 4 9.31 -21.71 -26.26
CA SER A 4 10.06 -21.50 -25.02
C SER A 4 9.17 -20.73 -24.07
N SER A 5 8.83 -21.34 -22.94
CA SER A 5 8.15 -20.67 -21.85
C SER A 5 9.04 -19.50 -21.42
N ASN A 6 8.75 -18.31 -21.95
CA ASN A 6 9.35 -17.07 -21.49
C ASN A 6 8.86 -16.87 -20.07
N ARG A 7 9.62 -17.42 -19.11
CA ARG A 7 9.44 -17.09 -17.71
C ARG A 7 9.85 -15.63 -17.63
N GLN A 8 8.86 -14.72 -17.68
CA GLN A 8 9.11 -13.29 -17.49
C GLN A 8 9.88 -13.15 -16.18
N ASP A 9 11.11 -12.65 -16.25
CA ASP A 9 11.94 -12.41 -15.09
C ASP A 9 11.44 -11.12 -14.43
N PHE A 10 10.74 -11.27 -13.31
CA PHE A 10 10.24 -10.14 -12.53
C PHE A 10 11.26 -9.63 -11.52
N GLY A 11 12.46 -10.21 -11.48
CA GLY A 11 13.53 -9.86 -10.54
C GLY A 11 13.02 -9.83 -9.09
N GLU A 12 13.32 -8.73 -8.40
CA GLU A 12 12.96 -8.52 -6.98
C GLU A 12 11.45 -8.44 -6.72
N PHE A 13 10.61 -8.28 -7.75
CA PHE A 13 9.16 -8.21 -7.61
C PHE A 13 8.49 -9.57 -7.70
N ASP A 14 9.24 -10.63 -7.99
CA ASP A 14 8.70 -11.94 -8.25
C ASP A 14 7.98 -12.51 -7.01
N SER A 15 6.67 -12.73 -7.15
CA SER A 15 5.84 -13.39 -6.14
C SER A 15 4.59 -13.95 -6.81
N PRO A 16 3.90 -14.95 -6.20
CA PRO A 16 2.65 -15.46 -6.75
C PRO A 16 1.62 -14.36 -7.06
N LEU A 17 1.50 -13.37 -6.16
CA LEU A 17 0.56 -12.27 -6.33
C LEU A 17 0.97 -11.29 -7.44
N PHE A 18 2.26 -10.97 -7.54
CA PHE A 18 2.77 -10.08 -8.60
C PHE A 18 2.57 -10.72 -9.99
N ARG A 19 2.91 -12.01 -10.14
CA ARG A 19 2.69 -12.76 -11.37
C ARG A 19 1.21 -12.76 -11.77
N GLN A 20 0.31 -12.97 -10.82
CA GLN A 20 -1.13 -12.94 -11.07
C GLN A 20 -1.61 -11.55 -11.52
N ALA A 21 -1.14 -10.49 -10.85
CA ALA A 21 -1.48 -9.12 -11.21
C ALA A 21 -0.98 -8.74 -12.62
N VAL A 22 0.25 -9.13 -12.98
CA VAL A 22 0.79 -8.91 -14.33
C VAL A 22 0.07 -9.78 -15.37
N ALA A 23 -0.29 -11.02 -15.06
CA ALA A 23 -1.05 -11.85 -15.99
C ALA A 23 -2.43 -11.23 -16.32
N GLN A 24 -3.10 -10.62 -15.34
CA GLN A 24 -4.34 -9.87 -15.58
C GLN A 24 -4.09 -8.62 -16.43
N PHE A 25 -2.94 -7.97 -16.28
CA PHE A 25 -2.56 -6.78 -17.04
C PHE A 25 -2.34 -7.12 -18.51
N ASP A 26 -1.52 -8.14 -18.76
CA ASP A 26 -1.14 -8.59 -20.10
C ASP A 26 -2.38 -9.08 -20.88
N ALA A 27 -3.35 -9.70 -20.20
CA ALA A 27 -4.62 -10.13 -20.82
C ALA A 27 -5.48 -8.96 -21.35
N VAL A 28 -5.32 -7.76 -20.79
CA VAL A 28 -6.05 -6.55 -21.19
C VAL A 28 -5.27 -5.74 -22.22
N GLN A 29 -3.94 -5.82 -22.21
CA GLN A 29 -3.07 -5.17 -23.18
C GLN A 29 -3.48 -5.48 -24.63
N GLU A 30 -3.78 -6.75 -24.94
CA GLU A 30 -4.18 -7.19 -26.29
C GLU A 30 -5.48 -6.52 -26.80
N ARG A 31 -6.26 -5.92 -25.90
CA ARG A 31 -7.62 -5.40 -26.19
C ARG A 31 -7.74 -3.88 -26.14
N THR A 32 -6.69 -3.15 -25.74
CA THR A 32 -6.79 -1.73 -25.37
C THR A 32 -6.12 -0.77 -26.34
N GLY A 33 -5.31 -1.26 -27.29
CA GLY A 33 -4.62 -0.41 -28.27
C GLY A 33 -3.66 0.62 -27.65
N ILE A 34 -3.26 0.42 -26.39
CA ILE A 34 -2.36 1.31 -25.66
C ILE A 34 -0.95 1.18 -26.26
N ASP A 35 -0.19 2.29 -26.25
CA ASP A 35 1.21 2.30 -26.64
C ASP A 35 2.03 1.22 -25.89
N PRO A 36 2.80 0.37 -26.61
CA PRO A 36 3.61 -0.68 -25.99
C PRO A 36 4.61 -0.17 -24.94
N GLY A 37 5.18 1.02 -25.14
CA GLY A 37 6.10 1.63 -24.17
C GLY A 37 5.40 2.03 -22.88
N ALA A 38 4.18 2.58 -22.98
CA ALA A 38 3.34 2.87 -21.84
C ALA A 38 2.95 1.59 -21.07
N LEU A 39 2.66 0.51 -21.78
CA LEU A 39 2.33 -0.79 -21.20
C LEU A 39 3.53 -1.38 -20.44
N GLU A 40 4.72 -1.33 -21.04
CA GLU A 40 5.95 -1.78 -20.39
C GLU A 40 6.21 -1.01 -19.09
N ARG A 41 6.02 0.31 -19.10
CA ARG A 41 6.16 1.15 -17.90
C ARG A 41 5.13 0.82 -16.82
N LEU A 42 3.89 0.48 -17.21
CA LEU A 42 2.82 0.15 -16.28
C LEU A 42 2.92 -1.28 -15.72
N ARG A 43 3.72 -2.15 -16.34
CA ARG A 43 3.97 -3.50 -15.84
C ARG A 43 4.73 -3.49 -14.50
N PHE A 44 5.63 -2.53 -14.32
CA PHE A 44 6.50 -2.47 -13.14
C PHE A 44 6.23 -1.27 -12.24
N PRO A 45 6.52 -1.36 -10.93
CA PRO A 45 6.41 -0.20 -10.07
C PRO A 45 7.40 0.92 -10.43
N LYS A 46 6.94 2.17 -10.39
CA LYS A 46 7.78 3.36 -10.61
C LYS A 46 8.94 3.45 -9.61
N ARG A 47 8.69 3.19 -8.33
CA ARG A 47 9.73 3.14 -7.30
C ARG A 47 9.32 2.32 -6.09
N THR A 48 10.31 1.79 -5.39
CA THR A 48 10.14 1.02 -4.16
C THR A 48 11.13 1.49 -3.11
N ALA A 49 10.71 1.42 -1.84
CA ALA A 49 11.55 1.66 -0.68
C ALA A 49 11.49 0.42 0.22
N ILE A 50 12.66 -0.11 0.56
CA ILE A 50 12.84 -1.18 1.55
C ILE A 50 13.65 -0.59 2.70
N VAL A 51 13.15 -0.75 3.91
CA VAL A 51 13.76 -0.16 5.11
C VAL A 51 13.80 -1.17 6.24
N THR A 52 14.79 -1.04 7.10
CA THR A 52 14.83 -1.76 8.37
C THR A 52 14.17 -0.94 9.46
N VAL A 53 13.37 -1.58 10.31
CA VAL A 53 12.62 -0.98 11.41
C VAL A 53 13.13 -1.61 12.71
N PRO A 54 14.23 -1.10 13.29
CA PRO A 54 14.76 -1.60 14.57
C PRO A 54 13.89 -1.10 15.73
N VAL A 55 13.45 -2.02 16.59
CA VAL A 55 12.59 -1.73 17.74
C VAL A 55 13.10 -2.45 18.98
N LYS A 56 13.17 -1.71 20.10
CA LYS A 56 13.39 -2.29 21.42
C LYS A 56 12.07 -2.87 21.94
N MET A 57 12.03 -4.19 22.00
CA MET A 57 10.92 -5.00 22.46
C MET A 57 10.70 -4.82 23.97
N ASP A 58 9.55 -5.24 24.47
CA ASP A 58 9.20 -5.09 25.88
C ASP A 58 10.01 -6.01 26.80
N ASN A 59 10.55 -7.12 26.27
CA ASN A 59 11.54 -7.96 26.94
C ASN A 59 12.95 -7.31 27.02
N GLY A 60 13.14 -6.13 26.42
CA GLY A 60 14.39 -5.39 26.42
C GLY A 60 15.32 -5.67 25.23
N GLU A 61 15.08 -6.73 24.46
CA GLU A 61 15.85 -7.08 23.27
C GLU A 61 15.53 -6.12 22.11
N THR A 62 16.47 -5.99 21.16
CA THR A 62 16.22 -5.26 19.92
C THR A 62 15.92 -6.23 18.80
N ARG A 63 14.77 -6.07 18.15
CA ARG A 63 14.37 -6.83 16.96
C ARG A 63 14.32 -5.91 15.76
N VAL A 64 14.76 -6.39 14.61
CA VAL A 64 14.71 -5.67 13.34
C VAL A 64 13.61 -6.27 12.47
N PHE A 65 12.70 -5.41 12.00
CA PHE A 65 11.69 -5.77 11.00
C PHE A 65 12.06 -5.15 9.65
N PHE A 66 11.51 -5.69 8.58
CA PHE A 66 11.61 -5.16 7.21
C PHE A 66 10.29 -4.50 6.83
N GLY A 67 10.39 -3.24 6.44
CA GLY A 67 9.30 -2.43 5.90
C GLY A 67 9.45 -2.22 4.40
N TYR A 68 8.32 -2.18 3.71
CA TYR A 68 8.22 -1.99 2.27
C TYR A 68 7.23 -0.87 1.97
N ARG A 69 7.55 0.01 1.03
CA ARG A 69 6.59 0.93 0.41
C ARG A 69 6.83 0.96 -1.10
N VAL A 70 5.80 0.56 -1.85
CA VAL A 70 5.80 0.52 -3.31
C VAL A 70 4.86 1.59 -3.82
N GLN A 71 5.34 2.40 -4.76
CA GLN A 71 4.53 3.35 -5.51
C GLN A 71 4.57 2.92 -6.97
N HIS A 72 3.47 2.29 -7.41
CA HIS A 72 3.37 1.68 -8.72
C HIS A 72 3.31 2.73 -9.83
N SER A 73 2.42 3.70 -9.70
CA SER A 73 2.28 4.82 -10.63
C SER A 73 2.00 6.09 -9.85
N LEU A 74 2.52 7.22 -10.34
CA LEU A 74 2.28 8.57 -9.82
C LEU A 74 1.81 9.52 -10.93
N THR A 75 1.24 8.96 -12.00
CA THR A 75 0.83 9.76 -13.18
C THR A 75 -0.53 10.43 -13.00
N SER A 76 -1.48 9.70 -12.41
CA SER A 76 -2.84 10.22 -12.18
C SER A 76 -2.96 11.07 -10.91
N GLY A 77 -1.89 11.19 -10.13
CA GLY A 77 -1.87 11.86 -8.83
C GLY A 77 -0.97 11.15 -7.82
N PRO A 78 -1.07 11.50 -6.53
CA PRO A 78 -0.28 10.89 -5.47
C PRO A 78 -0.56 9.38 -5.33
N GLY A 79 0.40 8.67 -4.75
CA GLY A 79 0.23 7.25 -4.42
C GLY A 79 -0.91 7.06 -3.41
N LYS A 80 -1.74 6.04 -3.63
CA LYS A 80 -2.76 5.64 -2.66
C LYS A 80 -2.73 4.15 -2.42
N GLY A 81 -2.64 3.80 -1.13
CA GLY A 81 -3.00 2.46 -0.67
C GLY A 81 -2.48 2.11 0.71
N GLY A 82 -2.99 0.98 1.19
CA GLY A 82 -2.87 0.59 2.59
C GLY A 82 -1.48 0.14 3.04
N LEU A 83 -1.30 0.06 4.35
CA LEU A 83 -0.15 -0.51 5.04
C LEU A 83 -0.57 -1.83 5.69
N ARG A 84 0.12 -2.93 5.39
CA ARG A 84 -0.17 -4.27 5.92
C ARG A 84 0.84 -4.70 6.97
N TYR A 85 0.38 -5.27 8.09
CA TYR A 85 1.23 -6.00 9.03
C TYR A 85 0.96 -7.50 8.89
N ASN A 86 1.96 -8.23 8.40
CA ASN A 86 1.91 -9.68 8.25
C ASN A 86 3.33 -10.25 8.24
N PRO A 87 3.61 -11.34 8.98
CA PRO A 87 4.97 -11.89 9.09
C PRO A 87 5.58 -12.35 7.75
N ARG A 88 4.75 -12.61 6.72
CA ARG A 88 5.19 -13.10 5.39
C ARG A 88 5.20 -12.04 4.31
N VAL A 89 4.91 -10.78 4.64
CA VAL A 89 4.90 -9.70 3.64
C VAL A 89 6.29 -9.53 3.03
N ASN A 90 6.33 -9.38 1.70
CA ASN A 90 7.55 -9.26 0.92
C ASN A 90 7.35 -8.25 -0.22
N LEU A 91 8.45 -7.85 -0.87
CA LEU A 91 8.42 -6.82 -1.92
C LEU A 91 7.49 -7.18 -3.08
N GLY A 92 7.51 -8.42 -3.55
CA GLY A 92 6.67 -8.86 -4.67
C GLY A 92 5.19 -8.79 -4.34
N GLU A 93 4.77 -9.26 -3.15
CA GLU A 93 3.37 -9.16 -2.71
C GLU A 93 2.90 -7.69 -2.66
N VAL A 94 3.70 -6.83 -2.03
CA VAL A 94 3.38 -5.39 -1.93
C VAL A 94 3.33 -4.74 -3.32
N SER A 95 4.17 -5.19 -4.24
CA SER A 95 4.19 -4.71 -5.63
C SER A 95 2.93 -5.09 -6.40
N GLY A 96 2.47 -6.34 -6.26
CA GLY A 96 1.23 -6.79 -6.89
C GLY A 96 0.02 -6.01 -6.37
N LEU A 97 -0.05 -5.78 -5.05
CA LEU A 97 -1.10 -4.99 -4.44
C LEU A 97 -1.06 -3.51 -4.85
N ALA A 98 0.13 -2.92 -5.00
CA ALA A 98 0.27 -1.53 -5.44
C ALA A 98 -0.23 -1.34 -6.88
N LEU A 99 0.06 -2.29 -7.76
CA LEU A 99 -0.47 -2.33 -9.14
C LEU A 99 -2.00 -2.39 -9.13
N LEU A 100 -2.59 -3.33 -8.37
CA LEU A 100 -4.05 -3.46 -8.26
C LEU A 100 -4.71 -2.20 -7.68
N MET A 101 -4.05 -1.50 -6.75
CA MET A 101 -4.52 -0.22 -6.23
C MET A 101 -4.60 0.85 -7.33
N GLY A 102 -3.63 0.89 -8.24
CA GLY A 102 -3.65 1.83 -9.37
C GLY A 102 -4.86 1.60 -10.27
N TRP A 103 -5.17 0.35 -10.60
CA TRP A 103 -6.34 0.02 -11.40
C TRP A 103 -7.64 0.29 -10.68
N LYS A 104 -7.71 -0.06 -9.39
CA LYS A 104 -8.88 0.26 -8.58
C LYS A 104 -9.16 1.76 -8.61
N CYS A 105 -8.15 2.60 -8.37
CA CYS A 105 -8.32 4.05 -8.43
C CYS A 105 -8.75 4.53 -9.82
N GLY A 106 -8.13 4.00 -10.89
CA GLY A 106 -8.51 4.32 -12.26
C GLY A 106 -9.95 3.93 -12.62
N LEU A 107 -10.39 2.74 -12.21
CA LEU A 107 -11.73 2.21 -12.50
C LEU A 107 -12.85 3.10 -11.96
N ILE A 108 -12.65 3.67 -10.76
CA ILE A 108 -13.65 4.55 -10.12
C ILE A 108 -13.32 6.05 -10.28
N GLY A 109 -12.42 6.40 -11.20
CA GLY A 109 -12.12 7.80 -11.56
C GLY A 109 -11.47 8.62 -10.44
N LEU A 110 -10.76 8.00 -9.50
CA LEU A 110 -10.06 8.72 -8.43
C LEU A 110 -8.73 9.30 -8.93
N PRO A 111 -8.36 10.53 -8.53
CA PRO A 111 -7.11 11.19 -8.93
C PRO A 111 -5.91 10.69 -8.11
N PHE A 112 -5.72 9.37 -8.09
CA PHE A 112 -4.66 8.70 -7.36
C PHE A 112 -3.95 7.68 -8.24
N GLY A 113 -2.64 7.54 -8.02
CA GLY A 113 -1.87 6.40 -8.47
C GLY A 113 -1.95 5.22 -7.50
N GLY A 114 -1.39 4.09 -7.90
CA GLY A 114 -1.35 2.89 -7.07
C GLY A 114 -0.17 2.89 -6.11
N ALA A 115 -0.41 2.64 -4.82
CA ALA A 115 0.65 2.41 -3.85
C ALA A 115 0.26 1.33 -2.83
N LYS A 116 1.25 0.73 -2.17
CA LYS A 116 1.03 -0.19 -1.07
C LYS A 116 2.25 -0.23 -0.16
N GLY A 117 2.04 -0.50 1.12
CA GLY A 117 3.13 -0.79 2.05
C GLY A 117 2.89 -2.04 2.86
N GLY A 118 3.95 -2.54 3.48
CA GLY A 118 3.88 -3.63 4.43
C GLY A 118 5.05 -3.65 5.39
N VAL A 119 4.84 -4.18 6.59
CA VAL A 119 5.91 -4.50 7.56
C VAL A 119 5.80 -5.97 7.95
N ASN A 120 6.91 -6.68 7.97
CA ASN A 120 6.95 -8.13 8.22
C ASN A 120 6.85 -8.52 9.70
N CYS A 121 5.85 -7.97 10.39
CA CYS A 121 5.55 -8.30 11.77
C CYS A 121 4.23 -9.08 11.90
N ASP A 122 4.12 -9.90 12.94
CA ASP A 122 2.84 -10.46 13.37
C ASP A 122 2.22 -9.55 14.44
N PRO A 123 1.15 -8.82 14.13
CA PRO A 123 0.53 -7.91 15.09
C PRO A 123 -0.15 -8.64 16.26
N THR A 124 -0.40 -9.95 16.16
CA THR A 124 -1.03 -10.74 17.23
C THR A 124 -0.05 -11.18 18.32
N GLU A 125 1.25 -11.17 18.01
CA GLU A 125 2.34 -11.51 18.94
C GLU A 125 2.97 -10.27 19.58
N LEU A 126 2.52 -9.06 19.20
CA LEU A 126 3.10 -7.79 19.63
C LEU A 126 2.22 -7.11 20.66
N SER A 127 2.85 -6.52 21.67
CA SER A 127 2.14 -5.59 22.54
C SER A 127 1.73 -4.34 21.78
N GLN A 128 0.71 -3.63 22.29
CA GLN A 128 0.30 -2.35 21.69
C GLN A 128 1.46 -1.34 21.64
N ARG A 129 2.36 -1.36 22.63
CA ARG A 129 3.53 -0.47 22.70
C ARG A 129 4.57 -0.83 21.65
N GLU A 130 4.79 -2.12 21.41
CA GLU A 130 5.70 -2.58 20.37
C GLU A 130 5.15 -2.25 18.97
N LEU A 131 3.85 -2.45 18.77
CA LEU A 131 3.16 -2.09 17.53
C LEU A 131 3.24 -0.58 17.25
N GLU A 132 3.07 0.25 18.29
CA GLU A 132 3.27 1.69 18.20
C GLU A 132 4.71 2.02 17.79
N LYS A 133 5.72 1.47 18.48
CA LYS A 133 7.13 1.71 18.15
C LYS A 133 7.47 1.32 16.71
N ILE A 134 6.97 0.17 16.24
CA ILE A 134 7.15 -0.30 14.85
C ILE A 134 6.53 0.71 13.89
N THR A 135 5.28 1.11 14.13
CA THR A 135 4.55 2.05 13.28
C THR A 135 5.25 3.41 13.18
N ARG A 136 5.66 3.95 14.33
CA ARG A 136 6.36 5.24 14.40
C ARG A 136 7.71 5.17 13.69
N ARG A 137 8.51 4.13 13.96
CA ARG A 137 9.81 3.97 13.32
C ARG A 137 9.68 3.78 11.80
N PHE A 138 8.75 2.95 11.35
CA PHE A 138 8.47 2.79 9.92
C PHE A 138 8.06 4.12 9.27
N THR A 139 7.18 4.89 9.93
CA THR A 139 6.75 6.21 9.42
C THR A 139 7.92 7.16 9.25
N MET A 140 8.85 7.18 10.20
CA MET A 140 10.07 8.00 10.14
C MET A 140 10.95 7.66 8.93
N GLU A 141 11.14 6.37 8.65
CA GLU A 141 11.88 5.93 7.45
C GLU A 141 11.17 6.31 6.15
N MET A 142 9.84 6.44 6.18
CA MET A 142 9.01 6.74 5.02
C MET A 142 8.86 8.23 4.70
N ILE A 143 9.28 9.14 5.59
CA ILE A 143 9.14 10.60 5.40
C ILE A 143 9.58 11.10 4.01
N PRO A 144 10.71 10.64 3.42
CA PRO A 144 11.11 11.09 2.08
C PRO A 144 10.19 10.64 0.94
N PHE A 145 9.33 9.65 1.19
CA PHE A 145 8.51 8.98 0.20
C PHE A 145 7.01 9.30 0.32
N ILE A 146 6.56 9.80 1.47
CA ILE A 146 5.14 10.06 1.77
C ILE A 146 4.85 11.54 1.95
N GLY A 147 3.60 11.91 1.71
CA GLY A 147 3.13 13.28 1.79
C GLY A 147 1.71 13.40 1.25
N PRO A 148 0.92 14.41 1.67
CA PRO A 148 -0.46 14.59 1.21
C PRO A 148 -0.63 14.63 -0.30
N ASP A 149 0.38 15.16 -0.99
CA ASP A 149 0.41 15.32 -2.45
C ASP A 149 1.48 14.43 -3.11
N ILE A 150 2.03 13.45 -2.35
CA ILE A 150 3.03 12.49 -2.82
C ILE A 150 2.50 11.06 -2.70
N ASP A 151 2.12 10.64 -1.50
CA ASP A 151 1.64 9.29 -1.20
C ASP A 151 0.93 9.25 0.16
N VAL A 152 -0.30 8.71 0.16
CA VAL A 152 -1.24 8.74 1.28
C VAL A 152 -1.60 7.32 1.72
N MET A 153 -1.16 6.92 2.92
CA MET A 153 -1.41 5.58 3.45
C MET A 153 -2.86 5.36 3.90
N ALA A 154 -3.23 4.12 4.14
CA ALA A 154 -4.53 3.69 4.67
C ALA A 154 -4.35 2.41 5.50
N PRO A 155 -5.39 1.97 6.23
CA PRO A 155 -5.41 0.63 6.81
C PRO A 155 -5.40 -0.46 5.73
N ASP A 156 -4.73 -1.56 6.05
CA ASP A 156 -4.88 -2.88 5.44
C ASP A 156 -4.86 -3.96 6.55
N MET A 157 -4.75 -5.25 6.18
CA MET A 157 -4.65 -6.37 7.11
C MET A 157 -3.59 -6.12 8.19
N GLY A 158 -3.96 -6.35 9.45
CA GLY A 158 -3.08 -6.15 10.60
C GLY A 158 -2.90 -4.69 11.03
N THR A 159 -3.62 -3.75 10.42
CA THR A 159 -3.62 -2.32 10.80
C THR A 159 -5.04 -1.76 10.85
N ASP A 160 -5.22 -0.68 11.60
CA ASP A 160 -6.52 -0.09 11.86
C ASP A 160 -6.42 1.44 12.02
N GLU A 161 -7.47 2.05 12.57
CA GLU A 161 -7.52 3.48 12.84
C GLU A 161 -6.48 3.95 13.89
N GLN A 162 -6.11 3.09 14.83
CA GLN A 162 -5.08 3.38 15.83
C GLN A 162 -3.69 3.45 15.18
N VAL A 163 -3.39 2.51 14.27
CA VAL A 163 -2.16 2.57 13.47
C VAL A 163 -2.12 3.84 12.63
N MET A 164 -3.24 4.23 12.00
CA MET A 164 -3.30 5.49 11.24
C MET A 164 -3.10 6.72 12.13
N ALA A 165 -3.60 6.70 13.36
CA ALA A 165 -3.39 7.78 14.32
C ALA A 165 -1.89 7.96 14.64
N TRP A 166 -1.14 6.87 14.84
CA TRP A 166 0.30 6.94 15.09
C TRP A 166 1.10 7.44 13.87
N ILE A 167 0.71 7.04 12.65
CA ILE A 167 1.34 7.56 11.43
C ILE A 167 1.08 9.06 11.29
N TYR A 168 -0.17 9.49 11.50
CA TYR A 168 -0.56 10.90 11.46
C TYR A 168 0.24 11.74 12.46
N ASP A 169 0.30 11.29 13.72
CA ASP A 169 1.01 11.96 14.80
C ASP A 169 2.52 12.05 14.50
N THR A 170 3.14 10.92 14.13
CA THR A 170 4.58 10.86 13.84
C THR A 170 4.97 11.78 12.67
N TYR A 171 4.20 11.73 11.58
CA TYR A 171 4.46 12.59 10.43
C TYR A 171 4.28 14.07 10.78
N SER A 172 3.17 14.42 11.44
CA SER A 172 2.87 15.80 11.82
C SER A 172 3.92 16.38 12.76
N MET A 173 4.38 15.58 13.72
CA MET A 173 5.45 15.99 14.62
C MET A 173 6.77 16.20 13.90
N GLN A 174 7.10 15.34 12.93
CA GLN A 174 8.34 15.47 12.17
C GLN A 174 8.37 16.70 11.25
N VAL A 175 7.23 17.07 10.66
CA VAL A 175 7.14 18.25 9.78
C VAL A 175 6.83 19.55 10.53
N GLY A 176 6.47 19.47 11.82
CA GLY A 176 6.26 20.63 12.70
C GLY A 176 4.87 21.25 12.63
N TYR A 177 3.89 20.61 11.99
CA TYR A 177 2.49 21.06 11.95
C TYR A 177 1.54 19.89 11.69
N ASN A 178 0.26 20.07 12.02
CA ASN A 178 -0.76 19.03 11.82
C ASN A 178 -1.02 18.79 10.33
N VAL A 179 -0.85 17.54 9.88
CA VAL A 179 -1.10 17.14 8.49
C VAL A 179 -2.16 16.02 8.39
N PRO A 180 -3.45 16.32 8.59
CA PRO A 180 -4.49 15.28 8.63
C PRO A 180 -4.57 14.45 7.33
N ARG A 181 -4.20 15.02 6.18
CA ARG A 181 -4.29 14.37 4.87
C ARG A 181 -3.23 13.29 4.62
N ILE A 182 -2.23 13.13 5.50
CA ILE A 182 -1.14 12.16 5.28
C ILE A 182 -1.61 10.70 5.25
N VAL A 183 -2.69 10.38 5.96
CA VAL A 183 -3.31 9.05 5.97
C VAL A 183 -4.84 9.15 5.97
N THR A 184 -5.48 8.17 5.34
CA THR A 184 -6.93 7.96 5.41
C THR A 184 -7.27 6.86 6.41
N GLY A 185 -8.53 6.75 6.85
CA GLY A 185 -8.95 5.67 7.75
C GLY A 185 -8.69 5.91 9.24
N LYS A 186 -8.41 7.16 9.61
CA LYS A 186 -8.40 7.65 11.01
C LYS A 186 -9.82 7.66 11.59
N SER A 187 -9.91 7.74 12.93
CA SER A 187 -11.17 7.96 13.63
C SER A 187 -11.77 9.33 13.29
N VAL A 188 -13.08 9.52 13.52
CA VAL A 188 -13.78 10.78 13.20
C VAL A 188 -13.22 11.94 14.03
N GLU A 189 -12.87 11.68 15.28
CA GLU A 189 -12.25 12.64 16.21
C GLU A 189 -10.89 13.14 15.69
N LEU A 190 -10.18 12.30 14.94
CA LEU A 190 -8.90 12.63 14.30
C LEU A 190 -9.07 13.02 12.83
N SER A 191 -10.15 13.73 12.46
CA SER A 191 -10.42 14.15 11.07
C SER A 191 -10.59 12.97 10.09
N GLY A 192 -11.15 11.87 10.57
CA GLY A 192 -11.61 10.76 9.75
C GLY A 192 -12.94 11.05 9.07
N THR A 193 -13.25 10.28 8.03
CA THR A 193 -14.49 10.43 7.27
C THR A 193 -15.61 9.59 7.89
N LYS A 194 -16.76 10.22 8.14
CA LYS A 194 -17.98 9.51 8.55
C LYS A 194 -18.38 8.49 7.48
N GLY A 195 -18.93 7.37 7.93
CA GLY A 195 -19.46 6.33 7.06
C GLY A 195 -18.44 5.40 6.42
N ARG A 196 -17.17 5.44 6.87
CA ARG A 196 -16.12 4.49 6.47
C ARG A 196 -16.51 3.04 6.72
N ARG A 197 -17.14 2.76 7.87
CA ARG A 197 -17.42 1.39 8.34
C ARG A 197 -18.35 0.65 7.39
N GLU A 198 -19.38 1.33 6.90
CA GLU A 198 -20.40 0.74 6.03
C GLU A 198 -20.17 1.01 4.53
N ALA A 199 -19.18 1.83 4.15
CA ALA A 199 -18.93 2.24 2.77
C ALA A 199 -18.81 1.07 1.79
N THR A 200 -18.01 0.05 2.13
CA THR A 200 -17.82 -1.13 1.27
C THR A 200 -19.11 -1.93 1.13
N GLY A 201 -19.85 -2.11 2.23
CA GLY A 201 -21.14 -2.83 2.21
C GLY A 201 -22.19 -2.11 1.37
N ARG A 202 -22.30 -0.78 1.51
CA ARG A 202 -23.16 0.03 0.64
C ARG A 202 -22.75 -0.06 -0.83
N GLY A 203 -21.44 -0.04 -1.11
CA GLY A 203 -20.93 -0.18 -2.48
C GLY A 203 -21.35 -1.50 -3.14
N VAL A 204 -21.35 -2.60 -2.40
CA VAL A 204 -21.86 -3.90 -2.90
C VAL A 204 -23.33 -3.80 -3.25
N VAL A 205 -24.16 -3.20 -2.39
CA VAL A 205 -25.59 -3.01 -2.65
C VAL A 205 -25.80 -2.22 -3.94
N TYR A 206 -25.10 -1.09 -4.11
CA TYR A 206 -25.22 -0.27 -5.33
C TYR A 206 -24.82 -1.04 -6.58
N CYS A 207 -23.75 -1.84 -6.54
CA CYS A 207 -23.38 -2.68 -7.69
C CYS A 207 -24.43 -3.74 -8.04
N ILE A 208 -25.13 -4.29 -7.04
CA ILE A 208 -26.22 -5.25 -7.26
C ILE A 208 -27.45 -4.55 -7.85
N GLU A 209 -27.82 -3.39 -7.32
CA GLU A 209 -28.96 -2.60 -7.79
C GLU A 209 -28.79 -2.16 -9.25
N GLU A 210 -27.59 -1.71 -9.64
CA GLU A 210 -27.30 -1.30 -11.03
C GLU A 210 -27.18 -2.49 -12.00
N ALA A 211 -26.96 -3.71 -11.49
CA ALA A 211 -26.84 -4.92 -12.32
C ALA A 211 -28.17 -5.66 -12.52
N ALA A 212 -29.18 -5.35 -11.70
CA ALA A 212 -30.51 -5.97 -11.73
C ALA A 212 -31.42 -5.35 -12.81
#